data_AF-A0A3P1YAY9-F1
#
_entry.id   AF-A0A3P1YAY9-F1
#
_cell.length_a   1.000
_cell.length_b   1.000
_cell.length_c   1.000
_cell.angle_alpha   90.00
_cell.angle_beta   90.00
_cell.angle_gamma   90.00
#
_symmetry.space_group_name_H-M   'P 1'
#
loop_
_entity.id
_entity.type
_entity.pdbx_description
1 polymer ?
#
loop_
_entity_poly.entity_id
_entity_poly.type
_entity_poly.pdbx_seq_one_letter_code
_entity_poly.pdbx_strand_id
1 'polypeptide(L)'
;MGLMMVQVTKVRKYRQAKVIPISQDGSQVPRKRTLAVCFPEQVFSEVDVGTVWEVRGDIEPQTFTVNDWEHTEDLLVAESAKFLRLSGDVLAFYLAQKVEGVGPVIASRVARTEGIEKIIVEQDIERLCQIKGVDSQRAYSLIRCWPDSAVMEAIEWVQSVKMSPHIGRRMIDIFGPQAIATVRQSPFVLLALGAPWPNTLALAESLGFGSDSPETLCAIVERAAANLTRDTGD
;
A
#
# COMPACT_ATOMS: atom_id res chain seq x y z
N MET A 1 12.68 -19.01 -16.83
CA MET A 1 11.77 -17.87 -16.98
C MET A 1 10.37 -18.17 -16.47
N GLY A 2 9.96 -17.52 -15.37
CA GLY A 2 8.60 -17.62 -14.82
C GLY A 2 7.94 -16.24 -14.70
N LEU A 3 6.64 -16.18 -15.01
CA LEU A 3 5.79 -15.03 -14.70
C LEU A 3 5.30 -15.16 -13.25
N MET A 4 5.37 -14.10 -12.46
CA MET A 4 4.97 -14.11 -11.05
C MET A 4 4.32 -12.80 -10.66
N MET A 5 3.22 -12.86 -9.90
CA MET A 5 2.72 -11.67 -9.20
C MET A 5 3.40 -11.57 -7.85
N VAL A 6 3.95 -10.40 -7.56
CA VAL A 6 4.71 -10.13 -6.34
C VAL A 6 4.24 -8.85 -5.70
N GLN A 7 4.08 -8.86 -4.38
CA GLN A 7 3.87 -7.67 -3.58
C GLN A 7 5.20 -7.25 -2.94
N VAL A 8 5.56 -5.99 -3.09
CA VAL A 8 6.75 -5.42 -2.45
C VAL A 8 6.52 -5.26 -0.95
N THR A 9 7.46 -5.72 -0.14
CA THR A 9 7.41 -5.65 1.33
C THR A 9 8.53 -4.79 1.92
N LYS A 10 9.63 -4.62 1.20
CA LYS A 10 10.74 -3.72 1.59
C LYS A 10 11.55 -3.32 0.36
N VAL A 11 11.65 -2.03 0.08
CA VAL A 11 12.57 -1.50 -0.95
C VAL A 11 14.00 -1.51 -0.40
N ARG A 12 14.97 -1.86 -1.24
CA ARG A 12 16.40 -1.92 -0.92
C ARG A 12 17.19 -1.08 -1.93
N LYS A 13 18.50 -0.94 -1.71
CA LYS A 13 19.42 -0.33 -2.68
C LYS A 13 19.56 -1.19 -3.93
N TYR A 14 20.18 -0.64 -4.98
CA TYR A 14 20.54 -1.37 -6.22
C TYR A 14 19.35 -1.99 -6.97
N ARG A 15 18.23 -1.26 -7.06
CA ARG A 15 17.01 -1.69 -7.76
C ARG A 15 16.35 -2.94 -7.19
N GLN A 16 16.71 -3.34 -5.97
CA GLN A 16 16.16 -4.53 -5.36
C GLN A 16 15.01 -4.21 -4.41
N ALA A 17 14.05 -5.11 -4.32
CA ALA A 17 13.07 -5.10 -3.24
C ALA A 17 12.80 -6.52 -2.73
N LYS A 18 12.62 -6.67 -1.42
CA LYS A 18 12.05 -7.90 -0.84
C LYS A 18 10.58 -7.96 -1.23
N VAL A 19 10.14 -9.10 -1.73
CA VAL A 19 8.77 -9.30 -2.15
C VAL A 19 8.17 -10.57 -1.55
N ILE A 20 6.85 -10.66 -1.59
CA ILE A 20 6.10 -11.89 -1.36
C ILE A 20 5.34 -12.24 -2.64
N PRO A 21 5.41 -13.48 -3.13
CA PRO A 21 4.56 -13.87 -4.24
C PRO A 21 3.10 -13.94 -3.78
N ILE A 22 2.19 -13.53 -4.66
CA ILE A 22 0.75 -13.56 -4.41
C ILE A 22 0.02 -14.28 -5.53
N SER A 23 -1.08 -14.96 -5.21
CA SER A 23 -1.99 -15.55 -6.20
C SER A 23 -2.89 -14.49 -6.83
N GLN A 24 -3.71 -14.89 -7.82
CA GLN A 24 -4.70 -13.99 -8.44
C GLN A 24 -5.73 -13.46 -7.44
N ASP A 25 -6.17 -14.30 -6.50
CA ASP A 25 -7.04 -13.87 -5.39
C ASP A 25 -6.30 -12.99 -4.37
N GLY A 26 -4.99 -12.81 -4.50
CA GLY A 26 -4.16 -11.95 -3.64
C GLY A 26 -3.77 -12.57 -2.31
N SER A 27 -3.95 -13.88 -2.12
CA SER A 27 -3.34 -14.62 -1.01
C SER A 27 -1.84 -14.84 -1.24
N GLN A 28 -1.08 -14.90 -0.15
CA GLN A 28 0.36 -15.11 -0.23
C GLN A 28 0.66 -16.55 -0.65
N VAL A 29 1.59 -16.72 -1.58
CA VAL A 29 2.10 -18.03 -1.99
C VAL A 29 3.33 -18.35 -1.14
N PRO A 30 3.29 -19.41 -0.30
CA PRO A 30 4.40 -19.76 0.57
C PRO A 30 5.68 -20.11 -0.22
N ARG A 31 6.84 -19.75 0.33
CA ARG A 31 8.16 -20.15 -0.20
C ARG A 31 9.08 -20.59 0.93
N LYS A 32 10.05 -21.44 0.57
CA LYS A 32 11.10 -21.92 1.50
C LYS A 32 12.15 -20.86 1.80
N ARG A 33 12.45 -19.98 0.84
CA ARG A 33 13.42 -18.88 0.96
C ARG A 33 12.74 -17.55 0.73
N THR A 34 13.32 -16.49 1.30
CA THR A 34 12.94 -15.11 0.99
C THR A 34 13.10 -14.87 -0.51
N LEU A 35 12.19 -14.11 -1.11
CA LEU A 35 12.30 -13.66 -2.50
C LEU A 35 12.64 -12.18 -2.52
N ALA A 36 13.68 -11.83 -3.26
CA ALA A 36 13.97 -10.47 -3.69
C ALA A 36 13.75 -10.37 -5.21
N VAL A 37 13.41 -9.18 -5.69
CA VAL A 37 13.33 -8.87 -7.12
C VAL A 37 14.27 -7.71 -7.41
N CYS A 38 15.14 -7.86 -8.40
CA CYS A 38 15.86 -6.77 -9.03
C CYS A 38 14.99 -6.23 -10.17
N PHE A 39 14.42 -5.04 -10.01
CA PHE A 39 13.51 -4.43 -10.97
C PHE A 39 14.26 -3.71 -12.09
N PRO A 40 13.69 -3.62 -13.32
CA PRO A 40 14.24 -2.79 -14.37
C PRO A 40 14.38 -1.33 -13.93
N GLU A 41 15.45 -0.67 -14.36
CA GLU A 41 15.76 0.71 -13.97
C GLU A 41 14.62 1.68 -14.29
N GLN A 42 13.95 1.46 -15.43
CA GLN A 42 12.89 2.32 -15.95
C GLN A 42 11.66 2.38 -15.05
N VAL A 43 11.44 1.35 -14.22
CA VAL A 43 10.25 1.24 -13.36
C VAL A 43 10.59 1.31 -11.87
N PHE A 44 11.87 1.29 -11.50
CA PHE A 44 12.26 1.16 -10.09
C PHE A 44 11.82 2.35 -9.23
N SER A 45 11.68 3.54 -9.82
CA SER A 45 11.14 4.72 -9.13
C SER A 45 9.69 4.55 -8.66
N GLU A 46 8.93 3.63 -9.27
CA GLU A 46 7.55 3.30 -8.91
C GLU A 46 7.45 2.14 -7.92
N VAL A 47 8.57 1.44 -7.65
CA VAL A 47 8.62 0.29 -6.75
C VAL A 47 8.64 0.78 -5.31
N ASP A 48 7.48 0.70 -4.65
CA ASP A 48 7.32 1.03 -3.24
C ASP A 48 6.71 -0.12 -2.44
N VAL A 49 6.87 -0.11 -1.13
CA VAL A 49 6.25 -1.05 -0.22
C VAL A 49 4.74 -1.06 -0.44
N GLY A 50 4.20 -2.25 -0.68
CA GLY A 50 2.80 -2.45 -0.98
C GLY A 50 2.43 -2.22 -2.43
N THR A 51 3.38 -2.12 -3.36
CA THR A 51 3.07 -2.21 -4.81
C THR A 51 3.00 -3.68 -5.24
N VAL A 52 2.07 -4.00 -6.14
CA VAL A 52 1.95 -5.33 -6.78
C VAL A 52 2.42 -5.23 -8.21
N TRP A 53 3.30 -6.15 -8.57
CA TRP A 53 3.90 -6.23 -9.88
C TRP A 53 3.70 -7.62 -10.45
N GLU A 54 3.44 -7.66 -11.75
CA GLU A 54 3.68 -8.85 -12.55
C GLU A 54 5.14 -8.77 -13.03
N VAL A 55 5.97 -9.68 -12.55
CA VAL A 55 7.40 -9.74 -12.88
C VAL A 55 7.68 -10.99 -13.68
N ARG A 56 8.55 -10.86 -14.68
CA ARG A 56 9.07 -11.98 -15.47
C ARG A 56 10.58 -11.90 -15.45
N GLY A 57 11.21 -13.04 -15.20
CA GLY A 57 12.66 -13.16 -15.22
C GLY A 57 13.11 -14.53 -14.72
N ASP A 58 14.40 -14.60 -14.43
CA ASP A 58 15.05 -15.78 -13.88
C ASP A 58 15.38 -15.59 -12.40
N ILE A 59 15.36 -16.71 -11.67
CA ILE A 59 15.58 -16.75 -10.23
C ILE A 59 16.92 -17.43 -9.99
N GLU A 60 17.81 -16.74 -9.28
CA GLU A 60 19.10 -17.24 -8.87
C GLU A 60 19.27 -17.08 -7.36
N PRO A 61 19.92 -18.02 -6.66
CA PRO A 61 20.22 -17.84 -5.25
C PRO A 61 21.27 -16.72 -5.08
N GLN A 62 21.03 -15.82 -4.14
CA GLN A 62 21.99 -14.81 -3.72
C GLN A 62 22.34 -15.03 -2.25
N THR A 63 23.64 -15.13 -1.95
CA THR A 63 24.16 -15.20 -0.58
C THR A 63 24.83 -13.88 -0.21
N PHE A 64 24.58 -13.43 1.01
CA PHE A 64 25.20 -12.24 1.58
C PHE A 64 25.34 -12.39 3.10
N THR A 65 26.26 -11.64 3.69
CA THR A 65 26.54 -11.70 5.13
C THR A 65 25.91 -10.51 5.86
N VAL A 66 25.22 -10.78 6.97
CA VAL A 66 24.69 -9.75 7.88
C VAL A 66 25.08 -10.13 9.31
N ASN A 67 25.80 -9.26 10.01
CA ASN A 67 26.28 -9.51 11.38
C ASN A 67 27.01 -10.86 11.53
N ASP A 68 27.90 -11.17 10.58
CA ASP A 68 28.66 -12.44 10.51
C ASP A 68 27.83 -13.72 10.27
N TRP A 69 26.53 -13.58 9.98
CA TRP A 69 25.68 -14.69 9.54
C TRP A 69 25.52 -14.68 8.02
N GLU A 70 25.72 -15.83 7.39
CA GLU A 70 25.38 -16.03 5.99
C GLU A 70 23.86 -16.18 5.83
N HIS A 71 23.30 -15.36 4.94
CA HIS A 71 21.92 -15.42 4.52
C HIS A 71 21.87 -15.75 3.04
N THR A 72 21.10 -16.78 2.68
CA THR A 72 20.78 -17.09 1.28
C THR A 72 19.31 -16.77 1.02
N GLU A 73 19.05 -15.95 -0.01
CA GLU A 73 17.71 -15.69 -0.52
C GLU A 73 17.63 -16.03 -2.03
N ASP A 74 16.41 -16.09 -2.56
CA ASP A 74 16.19 -16.20 -4.00
C ASP A 74 16.11 -14.78 -4.57
N LEU A 75 16.93 -14.44 -5.57
CA LEU A 75 16.88 -13.19 -6.31
C LEU A 75 16.27 -13.42 -7.70
N LEU A 76 15.14 -12.79 -7.98
CA LEU A 76 14.57 -12.73 -9.32
C LEU A 76 15.14 -11.50 -10.04
N VAL A 77 15.90 -11.70 -11.11
CA VAL A 77 16.34 -10.61 -11.99
C VAL A 77 15.26 -10.39 -13.04
N ALA A 78 14.49 -9.31 -12.90
CA ALA A 78 13.33 -9.08 -13.75
C ALA A 78 13.74 -8.49 -15.09
N GLU A 79 13.41 -9.19 -16.17
CA GLU A 79 13.49 -8.69 -17.55
C GLU A 79 12.36 -7.69 -17.83
N SER A 80 11.18 -7.97 -17.25
CA SER A 80 10.03 -7.08 -17.31
C SER A 80 9.32 -7.05 -15.97
N ALA A 81 8.84 -5.86 -15.59
CA ALA A 81 7.99 -5.69 -14.43
C ALA A 81 6.85 -4.74 -14.82
N LYS A 82 5.63 -5.25 -14.78
CA LYS A 82 4.41 -4.49 -15.04
C LYS A 82 3.73 -4.19 -13.72
N PHE A 83 3.58 -2.91 -13.41
CA PHE A 83 2.77 -2.49 -12.29
C PHE A 83 1.33 -2.95 -12.52
N LEU A 84 0.77 -3.69 -11.57
CA LEU A 84 -0.60 -4.17 -11.66
C LEU A 84 -1.54 -3.28 -10.86
N ARG A 85 -1.19 -3.10 -9.59
CA ARG A 85 -2.00 -2.40 -8.60
C ARG A 85 -1.16 -2.14 -7.38
N LEU A 86 -1.72 -1.42 -6.43
CA LEU A 86 -1.21 -1.41 -5.08
C LEU A 86 -1.84 -2.57 -4.32
N SER A 87 -1.05 -3.27 -3.53
CA SER A 87 -1.52 -4.33 -2.66
C SER A 87 -2.27 -3.70 -1.51
N GLY A 88 -3.48 -4.20 -1.29
CA GLY A 88 -4.19 -4.02 -0.04
C GLY A 88 -5.44 -3.19 -0.20
N ASP A 89 -6.41 -3.57 0.60
CA ASP A 89 -7.54 -2.74 0.92
C ASP A 89 -7.10 -1.75 2.01
N VAL A 90 -7.47 -0.48 1.90
CA VAL A 90 -7.24 0.53 2.95
C VAL A 90 -7.84 0.04 4.28
N LEU A 91 -8.99 -0.65 4.22
CA LEU A 91 -9.62 -1.30 5.36
C LEU A 91 -8.71 -2.36 5.97
N ALA A 92 -8.08 -3.21 5.14
CA ALA A 92 -7.16 -4.23 5.64
C ALA A 92 -5.93 -3.62 6.35
N PHE A 93 -5.40 -2.51 5.85
CA PHE A 93 -4.32 -1.79 6.53
C PHE A 93 -4.77 -1.19 7.86
N TYR A 94 -5.94 -0.57 7.89
CA TYR A 94 -6.52 0.00 9.10
C TYR A 94 -6.74 -1.08 10.17
N LEU A 95 -7.40 -2.19 9.80
CA LEU A 95 -7.70 -3.28 10.71
C LEU A 95 -6.43 -3.92 11.28
N ALA A 96 -5.41 -4.14 10.44
CA ALA A 96 -4.14 -4.73 10.87
C ALA A 96 -3.40 -3.90 11.93
N GLN A 97 -3.69 -2.60 12.00
CA GLN A 97 -3.06 -1.67 12.94
C GLN A 97 -3.91 -1.44 14.20
N LYS A 98 -5.24 -1.35 14.04
CA LYS A 98 -6.16 -0.93 15.11
C LYS A 98 -6.79 -2.11 15.86
N VAL A 99 -6.77 -3.32 15.28
CA VAL A 99 -7.44 -4.49 15.86
C VAL A 99 -6.39 -5.45 16.43
N GLU A 100 -6.35 -5.56 17.75
CA GLU A 100 -5.44 -6.46 18.44
C GLU A 100 -5.63 -7.92 18.00
N GLY A 101 -4.52 -8.60 17.71
CA GLY A 101 -4.53 -10.00 17.28
C GLY A 101 -4.91 -10.22 15.81
N VAL A 102 -5.29 -9.17 15.07
CA VAL A 102 -5.59 -9.24 13.63
C VAL A 102 -4.39 -8.70 12.85
N GLY A 103 -3.57 -9.60 12.33
CA GLY A 103 -2.44 -9.24 11.45
C GLY A 103 -2.86 -9.01 9.99
N PRO A 104 -1.94 -8.55 9.12
CA PRO A 104 -2.23 -8.22 7.72
C PRO A 104 -2.93 -9.33 6.92
N VAL A 105 -2.59 -10.59 7.22
CA VAL A 105 -3.20 -11.76 6.56
C VAL A 105 -4.67 -11.92 6.95
N ILE A 106 -5.01 -11.75 8.22
CA ILE A 106 -6.40 -11.86 8.71
C ILE A 106 -7.18 -10.62 8.27
N ALA A 107 -6.61 -9.43 8.44
CA ALA A 107 -7.23 -8.18 8.03
C ALA A 107 -7.61 -8.17 6.54
N SER A 108 -6.73 -8.68 5.67
CA SER A 108 -7.01 -8.84 4.24
C SER A 108 -8.18 -9.78 3.95
N ARG A 109 -8.33 -10.88 4.71
CA ARG A 109 -9.49 -11.78 4.57
C ARG A 109 -10.78 -11.10 5.02
N VAL A 110 -10.72 -10.41 6.17
CA VAL A 110 -11.86 -9.67 6.72
C VAL A 110 -12.34 -8.61 5.74
N ALA A 111 -11.44 -7.76 5.21
CA ALA A 111 -11.79 -6.71 4.27
C ALA A 111 -12.39 -7.23 2.95
N ARG A 112 -12.01 -8.44 2.54
CA ARG A 112 -12.54 -9.10 1.32
C ARG A 112 -13.80 -9.93 1.56
N THR A 113 -14.27 -10.02 2.80
CA THR A 113 -15.47 -10.80 3.12
C THR A 113 -16.69 -10.03 2.64
N GLU A 114 -17.49 -10.66 1.78
CA GLU A 114 -18.73 -10.07 1.29
C GLU A 114 -19.69 -9.81 2.46
N GLY A 115 -20.27 -8.60 2.50
CA GLY A 115 -21.18 -8.20 3.57
C GLY A 115 -20.53 -8.06 4.95
N ILE A 116 -19.20 -7.92 5.03
CA ILE A 116 -18.49 -7.82 6.31
C ILE A 116 -19.04 -6.70 7.21
N GLU A 117 -19.36 -5.53 6.64
CA GLU A 117 -19.92 -4.42 7.41
C GLU A 117 -21.26 -4.81 8.05
N LYS A 118 -22.13 -5.49 7.30
CA LYS A 118 -23.40 -5.99 7.82
C LYS A 118 -23.17 -7.00 8.96
N ILE A 119 -22.23 -7.93 8.79
CA ILE A 119 -21.86 -8.91 9.83
C ILE A 119 -21.40 -8.21 11.11
N ILE A 120 -20.60 -7.14 10.98
CA ILE A 120 -20.10 -6.35 12.10
C ILE A 120 -21.24 -5.58 12.80
N VAL A 121 -22.11 -4.93 12.04
CA VAL A 121 -23.27 -4.17 12.58
C VAL A 121 -24.25 -5.11 13.29
N GLU A 122 -24.49 -6.30 12.74
CA GLU A 122 -25.31 -7.35 13.37
C GLU A 122 -24.62 -8.00 14.58
N GLN A 123 -23.33 -7.71 14.82
CA GLN A 123 -22.50 -8.32 15.85
C GLN A 123 -22.48 -9.86 15.79
N ASP A 124 -22.55 -10.41 14.57
CA ASP A 124 -22.64 -11.85 14.32
C ASP A 124 -21.28 -12.54 14.49
N ILE A 125 -20.96 -12.89 15.74
CA ILE A 125 -19.71 -13.56 16.12
C ILE A 125 -19.53 -14.89 15.39
N GLU A 126 -20.62 -15.64 15.16
CA GLU A 126 -20.54 -16.95 14.51
C GLU A 126 -20.08 -16.81 13.06
N ARG A 127 -20.65 -15.86 12.31
CA ARG A 127 -20.18 -15.56 10.94
C ARG A 127 -18.77 -15.02 10.91
N LEU A 128 -18.36 -14.16 11.85
CA LEU A 128 -16.98 -13.69 11.93
C LEU A 128 -16.00 -14.85 12.14
N CYS A 129 -16.36 -15.82 12.99
CA CYS A 129 -15.53 -16.99 13.26
C CYS A 129 -15.43 -17.97 12.07
N GLN A 130 -16.30 -17.85 11.05
CA GLN A 130 -16.17 -18.60 9.80
C GLN A 130 -14.99 -18.07 8.95
N ILE A 131 -14.54 -16.84 9.17
CA ILE A 131 -13.38 -16.28 8.48
C ILE A 131 -12.11 -16.96 9.00
N LYS A 132 -11.39 -17.66 8.12
CA LYS A 132 -10.17 -18.41 8.50
C LYS A 132 -9.18 -17.54 9.28
N GLY A 133 -8.92 -17.94 10.53
CA GLY A 133 -7.98 -17.28 11.43
C GLY A 133 -8.61 -16.26 12.38
N VAL A 134 -9.93 -16.03 12.28
CA VAL A 134 -10.71 -15.25 13.26
C VAL A 134 -11.29 -16.22 14.28
N ASP A 135 -10.81 -16.14 15.51
CA ASP A 135 -11.42 -16.81 16.66
C ASP A 135 -12.39 -15.84 17.36
N SER A 136 -13.09 -16.31 18.40
CA SER A 136 -14.07 -15.49 19.13
C SER A 136 -13.44 -14.20 19.68
N GLN A 137 -12.21 -14.26 20.21
CA GLN A 137 -11.51 -13.08 20.72
C GLN A 137 -11.24 -12.06 19.61
N ARG A 138 -10.76 -12.49 18.44
CA ARG A 138 -10.58 -11.61 17.28
C ARG A 138 -11.91 -11.08 16.75
N ALA A 139 -12.98 -11.87 16.77
CA ALA A 139 -14.31 -11.43 16.35
C ALA A 139 -14.83 -10.27 17.22
N TYR A 140 -14.71 -10.39 18.56
CA TYR A 140 -15.04 -9.30 19.47
C TYR A 140 -14.15 -8.06 19.23
N SER A 141 -12.85 -8.25 19.01
CA SER A 141 -11.95 -7.14 18.70
C SER A 141 -12.31 -6.45 17.38
N LEU A 142 -12.70 -7.20 16.36
CA LEU A 142 -13.12 -6.66 15.06
C LEU A 142 -14.37 -5.80 15.20
N ILE A 143 -15.38 -6.25 15.94
CA ILE A 143 -16.60 -5.46 16.20
C ILE A 143 -16.25 -4.19 16.99
N ARG A 144 -15.48 -4.33 18.06
CA ARG A 144 -15.14 -3.21 18.96
C ARG A 144 -14.31 -2.13 18.27
N CYS A 145 -13.38 -2.53 17.41
CA CYS A 145 -12.41 -1.63 16.77
C CYS A 145 -12.72 -1.39 15.28
N TRP A 146 -13.94 -1.70 14.84
CA TRP A 146 -14.37 -1.41 13.48
C TRP A 146 -14.30 0.11 13.21
N PRO A 147 -13.87 0.54 12.01
CA PRO A 147 -13.85 1.97 11.70
C PRO A 147 -15.26 2.57 11.81
N ASP A 148 -15.34 3.79 12.35
CA ASP A 148 -16.58 4.56 12.33
C ASP A 148 -16.95 5.01 10.91
N SER A 149 -18.13 5.59 10.74
CA SER A 149 -18.64 6.01 9.44
C SER A 149 -17.75 7.03 8.72
N ALA A 150 -17.08 7.93 9.45
CA ALA A 150 -16.22 8.95 8.84
C ALA A 150 -14.92 8.32 8.33
N VAL A 151 -14.36 7.36 9.08
CA VAL A 151 -13.19 6.60 8.64
C VAL A 151 -13.55 5.66 7.49
N MET A 152 -14.73 5.02 7.53
CA MET A 152 -15.24 4.20 6.42
C MET A 152 -15.41 5.03 5.14
N GLU A 153 -16.03 6.22 5.23
CA GLU A 153 -16.14 7.13 4.10
C GLU A 153 -14.77 7.51 3.53
N ALA A 154 -13.77 7.75 4.40
CA ALA A 154 -12.41 8.04 3.96
C ALA A 154 -11.75 6.83 3.27
N ILE A 155 -11.97 5.62 3.77
CA ILE A 155 -11.52 4.37 3.15
C ILE A 155 -12.11 4.22 1.74
N GLU A 156 -13.42 4.40 1.60
CA GLU A 156 -14.13 4.32 0.33
C GLU A 156 -13.68 5.41 -0.64
N TRP A 157 -13.49 6.63 -0.15
CA TRP A 157 -13.03 7.75 -0.97
C TRP A 157 -11.64 7.48 -1.53
N VAL A 158 -10.69 7.00 -0.71
CA VAL A 158 -9.33 6.60 -1.14
C VAL A 158 -9.41 5.57 -2.26
N GLN A 159 -10.27 4.55 -2.12
CA GLN A 159 -10.47 3.54 -3.16
C GLN A 159 -11.07 4.15 -4.43
N SER A 160 -12.06 5.03 -4.32
CA SER A 160 -12.75 5.65 -5.45
C SER A 160 -11.81 6.49 -6.33
N VAL A 161 -10.90 7.24 -5.71
CA VAL A 161 -9.89 8.06 -6.41
C VAL A 161 -8.63 7.26 -6.77
N LYS A 162 -8.65 5.94 -6.55
CA LYS A 162 -7.52 5.01 -6.79
C LYS A 162 -6.24 5.45 -6.09
N MET A 163 -6.37 6.12 -4.94
CA MET A 163 -5.24 6.51 -4.11
C MET A 163 -4.61 5.28 -3.47
N SER A 164 -3.30 5.35 -3.22
CA SER A 164 -2.60 4.23 -2.63
C SER A 164 -3.10 3.93 -1.21
N PRO A 165 -3.26 2.65 -0.83
CA PRO A 165 -3.68 2.32 0.53
C PRO A 165 -2.74 2.85 1.60
N HIS A 166 -1.43 2.95 1.31
CA HIS A 166 -0.46 3.53 2.22
C HIS A 166 -0.64 5.04 2.41
N ILE A 167 -0.90 5.80 1.33
CA ILE A 167 -1.18 7.23 1.42
C ILE A 167 -2.55 7.49 2.03
N GLY A 168 -3.58 6.75 1.62
CA GLY A 168 -4.91 6.82 2.21
C GLY A 168 -4.89 6.50 3.71
N ARG A 169 -4.12 5.49 4.12
CA ARG A 169 -3.87 5.23 5.54
C ARG A 169 -3.23 6.42 6.24
N ARG A 170 -2.12 6.97 5.73
CA ARG A 170 -1.45 8.13 6.35
C ARG A 170 -2.39 9.33 6.45
N MET A 171 -3.18 9.56 5.41
CA MET A 171 -4.21 10.58 5.37
C MET A 171 -5.24 10.38 6.49
N ILE A 172 -5.76 9.15 6.66
CA ILE A 172 -6.70 8.81 7.75
C ILE A 172 -6.03 8.92 9.13
N ASP A 173 -4.80 8.43 9.29
CA ASP A 173 -4.08 8.45 10.58
C ASP A 173 -3.76 9.90 11.02
N ILE A 174 -3.48 10.81 10.09
CA ILE A 174 -3.09 12.20 10.40
C ILE A 174 -4.30 13.12 10.52
N PHE A 175 -5.26 13.02 9.59
CA PHE A 175 -6.37 13.96 9.51
C PHE A 175 -7.68 13.41 10.11
N GLY A 176 -7.74 12.11 10.39
CA GLY A 176 -8.90 11.48 11.02
C GLY A 176 -10.21 11.77 10.27
N PRO A 177 -11.27 12.22 10.96
CA PRO A 177 -12.55 12.55 10.33
C PRO A 177 -12.48 13.65 9.27
N GLN A 178 -11.45 14.50 9.29
CA GLN A 178 -11.29 15.60 8.33
C GLN A 178 -10.45 15.21 7.10
N ALA A 179 -10.08 13.93 6.98
CA ALA A 179 -9.19 13.45 5.93
C ALA A 179 -9.64 13.81 4.51
N ILE A 180 -10.90 13.53 4.17
CA ILE A 180 -11.45 13.86 2.85
C ILE A 180 -11.49 15.38 2.66
N ALA A 181 -12.03 16.12 3.63
CA ALA A 181 -12.18 17.57 3.54
C ALA A 181 -10.83 18.27 3.34
N THR A 182 -9.81 17.84 4.09
CA THR A 182 -8.44 18.38 4.03
C THR A 182 -7.84 18.20 2.64
N VAL A 183 -7.96 16.99 2.08
CA VAL A 183 -7.39 16.69 0.75
C VAL A 183 -8.21 17.34 -0.37
N ARG A 184 -9.53 17.46 -0.23
CA ARG A 184 -10.36 18.20 -1.19
C ARG A 184 -10.04 19.69 -1.22
N GLN A 185 -9.72 20.27 -0.06
CA GLN A 185 -9.35 21.68 0.03
C GLN A 185 -7.92 21.93 -0.49
N SER A 186 -7.00 21.01 -0.23
CA SER A 186 -5.59 21.17 -0.58
C SER A 186 -4.97 19.83 -0.98
N PRO A 187 -5.16 19.36 -2.23
CA PRO A 187 -4.70 18.03 -2.64
C PRO A 187 -3.19 17.83 -2.55
N PHE A 188 -2.41 18.92 -2.66
CA PHE A 188 -0.95 18.89 -2.60
C PHE A 188 -0.39 18.50 -1.22
N VAL A 189 -1.21 18.49 -0.15
CA VAL A 189 -0.79 17.94 1.17
C VAL A 189 -0.37 16.48 1.09
N LEU A 190 -0.88 15.74 0.10
CA LEU A 190 -0.51 14.34 -0.11
C LEU A 190 0.97 14.17 -0.46
N LEU A 191 1.64 15.18 -1.01
CA LEU A 191 3.08 15.15 -1.27
C LEU A 191 3.88 14.99 0.03
N ALA A 192 3.48 15.70 1.08
CA ALA A 192 4.08 15.56 2.41
C ALA A 192 3.83 14.17 3.02
N LEU A 193 2.76 13.49 2.60
CA LEU A 193 2.48 12.11 2.99
C LEU A 193 3.30 11.08 2.19
N GLY A 194 3.99 11.51 1.14
CA GLY A 194 4.80 10.69 0.25
C GLY A 194 4.08 10.25 -1.02
N ALA A 195 2.97 10.89 -1.41
CA ALA A 195 2.28 10.58 -2.65
C ALA A 195 3.13 10.99 -3.87
N PRO A 196 3.19 10.18 -4.94
CA PRO A 196 3.89 10.55 -6.16
C PRO A 196 3.30 11.81 -6.80
N TRP A 197 4.17 12.70 -7.29
CA TRP A 197 3.74 13.95 -7.94
C TRP A 197 2.71 13.76 -9.06
N PRO A 198 2.91 12.83 -10.03
CA PRO A 198 1.92 12.62 -11.09
C PRO A 198 0.54 12.23 -10.55
N ASN A 199 0.50 11.42 -9.48
CA ASN A 199 -0.75 10.97 -8.88
C ASN A 199 -1.45 12.12 -8.13
N THR A 200 -0.68 12.94 -7.41
CA THR A 200 -1.22 14.12 -6.72
C THR A 200 -1.75 15.14 -7.71
N LEU A 201 -1.04 15.40 -8.80
CA LEU A 201 -1.48 16.32 -9.85
C LEU A 201 -2.77 15.82 -10.52
N ALA A 202 -2.83 14.54 -10.89
CA ALA A 202 -4.03 13.95 -11.47
C ALA A 202 -5.24 14.02 -10.52
N LEU A 203 -5.03 13.79 -9.22
CA LEU A 203 -6.07 13.97 -8.22
C LEU A 203 -6.50 15.44 -8.10
N ALA A 204 -5.55 16.37 -8.04
CA ALA A 204 -5.84 17.81 -7.97
C ALA A 204 -6.69 18.28 -9.15
N GLU A 205 -6.32 17.87 -10.38
CA GLU A 205 -7.11 18.14 -11.59
C GLU A 205 -8.53 17.58 -11.48
N SER A 206 -8.68 16.33 -11.03
CA SER A 206 -10.01 15.72 -10.83
C SER A 206 -10.88 16.42 -9.77
N LEU A 207 -10.25 17.19 -8.87
CA LEU A 207 -10.90 17.97 -7.83
C LEU A 207 -11.16 19.43 -8.26
N GLY A 208 -10.78 19.80 -9.50
CA GLY A 208 -10.99 21.12 -10.08
C GLY A 208 -9.79 22.06 -10.00
N PHE A 209 -8.63 21.59 -9.50
CA PHE A 209 -7.40 22.37 -9.47
C PHE A 209 -6.63 22.15 -10.78
N GLY A 210 -7.05 22.89 -11.82
CA GLY A 210 -6.41 22.88 -13.14
C GLY A 210 -4.94 23.31 -13.09
N SER A 211 -4.24 23.14 -14.22
CA SER A 211 -2.80 23.45 -14.37
C SER A 211 -2.46 24.93 -14.15
N ASP A 212 -3.43 25.83 -14.32
CA ASP A 212 -3.34 27.27 -14.14
C ASP A 212 -3.93 27.75 -12.80
N SER A 213 -4.46 26.85 -11.97
CA SER A 213 -4.96 27.22 -10.65
C SER A 213 -3.81 27.73 -9.75
N PRO A 214 -4.05 28.74 -8.90
CA PRO A 214 -3.04 29.25 -7.98
C PRO A 214 -2.38 28.15 -7.12
N GLU A 215 -3.17 27.17 -6.68
CA GLU A 215 -2.72 26.04 -5.87
C GLU A 215 -1.75 25.14 -6.65
N THR A 216 -2.10 24.78 -7.89
CA THR A 216 -1.23 23.96 -8.75
C THR A 216 0.05 24.69 -9.11
N LEU A 217 -0.03 25.98 -9.45
CA LEU A 217 1.15 26.80 -9.74
C LEU A 217 2.07 26.91 -8.53
N CYS A 218 1.52 27.15 -7.33
CA CYS A 218 2.30 27.19 -6.08
C CYS A 218 3.04 25.88 -5.85
N ALA A 219 2.33 24.75 -5.97
CA ALA A 219 2.92 23.42 -5.78
C ALA A 219 4.02 23.11 -6.81
N ILE A 220 3.87 23.55 -8.07
CA ILE A 220 4.91 23.41 -9.11
C ILE A 220 6.16 24.21 -8.72
N VAL A 221 5.99 25.46 -8.29
CA VAL A 221 7.10 26.35 -7.89
C VAL A 221 7.82 25.79 -6.67
N GLU A 222 7.10 25.39 -5.62
CA GLU A 222 7.67 24.78 -4.41
C GLU A 222 8.49 23.54 -4.75
N ARG A 223 7.97 22.67 -5.62
CA ARG A 223 8.69 21.47 -6.08
C ARG A 223 9.93 21.82 -6.89
N ALA A 224 9.84 22.79 -7.79
CA ALA A 224 10.98 23.23 -8.60
C ALA A 224 12.10 23.79 -7.71
N ALA A 225 11.74 24.63 -6.73
CA ALA A 225 12.67 25.16 -5.74
C ALA A 225 13.33 24.04 -4.91
N ALA A 226 12.53 23.08 -4.43
CA ALA A 226 13.04 21.94 -3.65
C ALA A 226 13.95 21.00 -4.45
N ASN A 227 13.77 20.87 -5.76
CA ASN A 227 14.67 20.09 -6.61
C ASN A 227 16.00 20.82 -6.80
N LEU A 228 15.95 22.13 -7.05
CA LEU A 228 17.16 22.95 -7.22
C LEU A 228 18.04 22.95 -5.98
N THR A 229 17.46 23.05 -4.77
CA THR A 229 18.23 23.00 -3.52
C THR A 229 18.89 21.64 -3.28
N ARG A 230 18.22 20.53 -3.67
CA ARG A 230 18.79 19.18 -3.56
C ARG A 230 19.97 18.96 -4.51
N ASP A 231 19.94 19.59 -5.69
CA ASP A 231 21.03 19.51 -6.67
C ASP A 231 22.23 20.40 -6.28
N THR A 232 22.02 21.46 -5.49
CA THR A 232 23.09 22.34 -5.01
C THR A 232 23.73 21.89 -3.69
N GLY A 233 23.11 20.96 -2.96
CA GLY A 233 23.71 20.33 -1.78
C GLY A 233 23.66 21.15 -0.49
N ASP A 234 22.80 22.18 -0.43
CA ASP A 234 22.52 22.98 0.77
C ASP A 234 21.44 22.36 1.66
#